data_AF-A0A8T0TJ64-F1
#
_entry.id   AF-A0A8T0TJ64-F1
#
_cell.length_a   1.000
_cell.length_b   1.000
_cell.length_c   1.000
_cell.angle_alpha   90.00
_cell.angle_beta   90.00
_cell.angle_gamma   90.00
#
_symmetry.space_group_name_H-M   'P 1'
#
loop_
_entity.id
_entity.type
_entity.pdbx_description
1 polymer ?
#
loop_
_entity_poly.entity_id
_entity_poly.type
_entity_poly.pdbx_seq_one_letter_code
_entity_poly.pdbx_strand_id
1 'polypeptide(L)'
;MMERFLEKREEETALLAKQAEEESTRRAKKEEEAAARLAREKEAAESNDFSIKRCISVLNTMEVTKEEKAKAFVVFIKSKENREAFISGCESDVESTLIWLRNEMV
;
A
#
# COMPACT_ATOMS: atom_id res chain seq x y z
N MET A 1 -37.73 -32.37 38.77
CA MET A 1 -38.12 -31.25 37.89
C MET A 1 -37.08 -30.15 37.88
N MET A 2 -36.63 -29.65 39.04
CA MET A 2 -35.68 -28.53 39.15
C MET A 2 -34.33 -28.75 38.44
N GLU A 3 -33.75 -29.95 38.53
CA GLU A 3 -32.47 -30.29 37.85
C GLU A 3 -32.55 -30.18 36.32
N ARG A 4 -33.65 -30.64 35.72
CA ARG A 4 -33.86 -30.58 34.26
C ARG A 4 -34.06 -29.14 33.75
N PHE A 5 -34.52 -28.23 34.61
CA PHE A 5 -34.60 -26.79 34.29
C PHE A 5 -33.22 -26.12 34.36
N LEU A 6 -32.34 -26.57 35.26
CA LEU A 6 -30.97 -26.05 35.36
C LEU A 6 -30.13 -26.50 34.16
N GLU A 7 -30.19 -27.79 33.82
CA GLU A 7 -29.50 -28.37 32.65
C GLU A 7 -29.90 -27.66 31.34
N LYS A 8 -31.21 -27.48 31.10
CA LYS A 8 -31.70 -26.75 29.92
C LYS A 8 -31.19 -25.30 29.86
N ARG A 9 -31.09 -24.63 31.01
CA ARG A 9 -30.55 -23.26 31.08
C ARG A 9 -29.06 -23.24 30.76
N GLU A 10 -28.29 -24.20 31.27
CA GLU A 10 -26.86 -24.33 31.00
C GLU A 10 -26.60 -24.59 29.50
N GLU A 11 -27.37 -25.49 28.87
CA GLU A 11 -27.31 -25.75 27.44
C GLU A 11 -27.62 -24.49 26.59
N GLU A 12 -28.66 -23.74 26.94
CA GLU A 12 -29.01 -22.48 26.27
C GLU A 12 -27.89 -21.43 26.42
N THR A 13 -27.28 -21.32 27.60
CA THR A 13 -26.14 -20.39 27.80
C THR A 13 -24.89 -20.81 27.04
N ALA A 14 -24.59 -22.11 26.97
CA ALA A 14 -23.46 -22.63 26.22
C ALA A 14 -23.65 -22.44 24.70
N LEU A 15 -24.88 -22.61 24.20
CA LEU A 15 -25.22 -22.35 22.80
C LEU A 15 -25.00 -20.87 22.44
N LEU A 16 -25.49 -19.96 23.30
CA LEU A 16 -25.32 -18.52 23.11
C LEU A 16 -23.85 -18.11 23.18
N ALA A 17 -23.08 -18.67 24.11
CA ALA A 17 -21.64 -18.41 24.22
C ALA A 17 -20.89 -18.87 22.96
N LYS A 18 -21.18 -20.08 22.48
CA LYS A 18 -20.59 -20.62 21.25
C LYS A 18 -20.94 -19.77 20.03
N GLN A 19 -22.20 -19.32 19.92
CA GLN A 19 -22.64 -18.48 18.82
C GLN A 19 -21.96 -17.09 18.87
N ALA A 20 -21.79 -16.51 20.06
CA ALA A 20 -21.07 -15.25 20.23
C ALA A 20 -19.58 -15.36 19.87
N GLU A 21 -18.94 -16.49 20.20
CA GLU A 21 -17.55 -16.78 19.82
C GLU A 21 -17.38 -17.00 18.30
N GLU A 22 -18.29 -17.74 17.68
CA GLU A 22 -18.30 -17.91 16.22
C GLU A 22 -18.56 -16.58 15.49
N GLU A 23 -19.39 -15.71 16.05
CA GLU A 23 -19.63 -14.40 15.47
C GLU A 23 -18.41 -13.47 15.62
N SER A 24 -17.77 -13.45 16.80
CA SER A 24 -16.58 -12.62 17.03
C SER A 24 -15.41 -13.04 16.14
N THR A 25 -15.17 -14.35 15.99
CA THR A 25 -14.15 -14.89 15.09
C THR A 25 -14.44 -14.58 13.62
N ARG A 26 -15.70 -14.67 13.19
CA ARG A 26 -16.12 -14.27 11.83
C ARG A 26 -15.93 -12.78 11.58
N ARG A 27 -16.21 -11.93 12.56
CA ARG A 27 -16.00 -10.48 12.45
C ARG A 27 -14.51 -10.16 12.35
N ALA A 28 -13.69 -10.72 13.23
CA ALA A 28 -12.24 -10.55 13.21
C ALA A 28 -11.63 -10.98 11.85
N LYS A 29 -12.05 -12.14 11.32
CA LYS A 29 -11.58 -12.62 10.01
C LYS A 29 -11.97 -11.67 8.87
N LYS A 30 -13.18 -11.10 8.89
CA LYS A 30 -13.63 -10.14 7.88
C LYS A 30 -12.83 -8.83 7.93
N GLU A 31 -12.54 -8.34 9.12
CA GLU A 31 -11.72 -7.14 9.30
C GLU A 31 -10.29 -7.35 8.81
N GLU A 32 -9.69 -8.50 9.11
CA GLU A 32 -8.37 -8.88 8.61
C GLU A 32 -8.35 -8.99 7.07
N GLU A 33 -9.32 -9.68 6.46
CA GLU A 33 -9.42 -9.78 5.00
C GLU A 33 -9.66 -8.42 4.33
N ALA A 34 -10.45 -7.54 4.95
CA ALA A 34 -10.68 -6.18 4.45
C ALA A 34 -9.41 -5.34 4.52
N ALA A 35 -8.68 -5.39 5.64
CA ALA A 35 -7.40 -4.70 5.81
C ALA A 35 -6.35 -5.21 4.81
N ALA A 36 -6.25 -6.53 4.62
CA ALA A 36 -5.33 -7.13 3.66
C ALA A 36 -5.69 -6.76 2.21
N ARG A 37 -6.98 -6.69 1.87
CA ARG A 37 -7.43 -6.24 0.55
C ARG A 37 -7.07 -4.77 0.32
N LEU A 38 -7.35 -3.90 1.28
CA LEU A 38 -7.04 -2.48 1.20
C LEU A 38 -5.53 -2.23 1.06
N ALA A 39 -4.71 -2.98 1.81
CA ALA A 39 -3.25 -2.92 1.68
C ALA A 39 -2.79 -3.31 0.25
N ARG A 40 -3.30 -4.41 -0.29
CA ARG A 40 -2.98 -4.85 -1.66
C ARG A 40 -3.44 -3.86 -2.72
N GLU A 41 -4.62 -3.27 -2.57
CA GLU A 41 -5.15 -2.25 -3.50
C GLU A 41 -4.28 -0.98 -3.47
N LYS A 42 -3.88 -0.53 -2.26
CA LYS A 42 -2.96 0.59 -2.09
C LYS A 42 -1.60 0.30 -2.73
N GLU A 43 -1.02 -0.88 -2.49
CA GLU A 43 0.24 -1.30 -3.11
C GLU A 43 0.14 -1.37 -4.64
N ALA A 44 -0.99 -1.85 -5.18
CA ALA A 44 -1.24 -1.90 -6.61
C ALA A 44 -1.37 -0.50 -7.23
N ALA A 45 -2.02 0.44 -6.55
CA ALA A 45 -2.11 1.83 -6.98
C ALA A 45 -0.73 2.52 -6.96
N GLU A 46 0.01 2.41 -5.86
CA GLU A 46 1.37 2.97 -5.72
C GLU A 46 2.37 2.37 -6.71
N SER A 47 2.24 1.08 -7.03
CA SER A 47 3.07 0.41 -8.04
C SER A 47 2.94 1.05 -9.41
N ASN A 48 1.75 1.56 -9.74
CA ASN A 48 1.51 2.24 -11.00
C ASN A 48 1.97 3.71 -10.97
N ASP A 49 1.72 4.41 -9.86
CA ASP A 49 2.06 5.83 -9.70
C ASP A 49 3.56 6.10 -9.63
N PHE A 50 4.38 5.18 -9.11
CA PHE A 50 5.85 5.30 -9.09
C PHE A 50 6.55 4.29 -10.00
N SER A 51 5.87 3.88 -11.06
CA SER A 51 6.44 2.97 -12.05
C SER A 51 7.60 3.63 -12.81
N ILE A 52 8.62 2.84 -13.18
CA ILE A 52 9.74 3.30 -14.01
C ILE A 52 9.22 3.93 -15.31
N LYS A 53 8.17 3.35 -15.90
CA LYS A 53 7.55 3.90 -17.12
C LYS A 53 7.02 5.32 -16.91
N ARG A 54 6.38 5.60 -15.77
CA ARG A 54 5.91 6.95 -15.45
C ARG A 54 7.08 7.92 -15.26
N CYS A 55 8.12 7.54 -14.51
CA CYS A 55 9.32 8.36 -14.33
C CYS A 55 9.95 8.71 -15.69
N ILE A 56 10.08 7.75 -16.60
CA ILE A 56 10.60 7.98 -17.96
C ILE A 56 9.69 8.95 -18.73
N SER A 57 8.38 8.78 -18.65
CA SER A 57 7.41 9.66 -19.32
C SER A 57 7.53 11.10 -18.84
N VAL A 58 7.60 11.33 -17.52
CA VAL A 58 7.77 12.65 -16.92
C VAL A 58 9.14 13.25 -17.25
N LEU A 59 10.22 12.47 -17.14
CA LEU A 59 11.56 12.92 -17.51
C LEU A 59 11.64 13.34 -18.99
N ASN A 60 10.85 12.71 -19.86
CA ASN A 60 10.80 13.06 -21.28
C ASN A 60 10.11 14.39 -21.57
N THR A 61 9.29 14.92 -20.65
CA THR A 61 8.69 16.27 -20.79
C THR A 61 9.59 17.36 -20.24
N MET A 62 10.69 17.00 -19.56
CA MET A 62 11.65 17.94 -18.99
C MET A 62 12.80 18.22 -19.97
N GLU A 63 13.43 19.39 -19.83
CA GLU A 63 14.61 19.76 -20.60
C GLU A 63 15.87 19.13 -20.00
N VAL A 64 16.19 17.91 -20.46
CA VAL A 64 17.37 17.14 -20.05
C VAL A 64 18.08 16.55 -21.27
N THR A 65 19.42 16.49 -21.20
CA THR A 65 20.24 15.90 -22.27
C THR A 65 20.09 14.38 -22.34
N LYS A 66 20.49 13.78 -23.47
CA LYS A 66 20.46 12.30 -23.62
C LYS A 66 21.35 11.59 -22.59
N GLU A 67 22.47 12.20 -22.21
CA GLU A 67 23.37 11.65 -21.19
C GLU A 67 22.72 11.69 -19.81
N GLU A 68 22.11 12.82 -19.42
CA GLU A 68 21.34 12.92 -18.18
C GLU A 68 20.19 11.91 -18.16
N LYS A 69 19.47 11.72 -19.27
CA LYS A 69 18.41 10.70 -19.34
C LYS A 69 18.94 9.29 -19.03
N ALA A 70 20.08 8.92 -19.60
CA ALA A 70 20.68 7.61 -19.33
C ALA A 70 21.07 7.45 -17.85
N LYS A 71 21.64 8.50 -17.23
CA LYS A 71 22.00 8.49 -15.80
C LYS A 71 20.76 8.47 -14.90
N ALA A 72 19.70 9.17 -15.26
CA ALA A 72 18.44 9.18 -14.52
C ALA A 72 17.81 7.78 -14.44
N PHE A 73 17.90 6.99 -15.52
CA PHE A 73 17.38 5.63 -15.52
C PHE A 73 18.07 4.77 -14.46
N VAL A 74 19.37 4.96 -14.24
CA VAL A 74 20.11 4.28 -13.17
C VAL A 74 19.55 4.68 -11.81
N VAL A 75 19.30 5.98 -11.58
CA VAL A 75 18.70 6.50 -10.34
C VAL A 75 17.32 5.89 -10.09
N PHE A 76 16.47 5.77 -11.12
CA PHE A 76 15.13 5.20 -11.01
C PHE A 76 15.12 3.68 -10.79
N ILE A 77 16.07 2.95 -11.35
CA ILE A 77 16.19 1.49 -11.17
C ILE A 77 16.71 1.16 -9.76
N LYS A 78 17.49 2.06 -9.14
CA LYS A 78 18.13 1.85 -7.85
C LYS A 78 17.15 1.63 -6.70
N SER A 79 16.03 2.34 -6.67
CA SER A 79 15.07 2.24 -5.55
C SER A 79 13.64 2.68 -5.93
N LYS A 80 12.64 2.31 -5.12
CA LYS A 80 11.25 2.83 -5.26
C LYS A 80 11.18 4.26 -4.77
N GLU A 81 11.91 4.55 -3.70
CA GLU A 81 12.00 5.84 -3.02
C GLU A 81 12.51 6.93 -3.96
N ASN A 82 13.49 6.62 -4.84
CA ASN A 82 13.99 7.57 -5.83
C ASN A 82 12.92 7.90 -6.88
N ARG A 83 12.09 6.93 -7.26
CA ARG A 83 10.99 7.13 -8.22
C ARG A 83 9.89 7.98 -7.59
N GLU A 84 9.56 7.71 -6.34
CA GLU A 84 8.60 8.50 -5.56
C GLU A 84 9.08 9.94 -5.36
N ALA A 85 10.32 10.14 -4.91
CA ALA A 85 10.91 11.47 -4.76
C ALA A 85 10.89 12.26 -6.08
N PHE A 86 11.21 11.60 -7.21
CA PHE A 86 11.15 12.23 -8.52
C PHE A 86 9.73 12.64 -8.94
N ILE A 87 8.75 11.74 -8.82
CA ILE A 87 7.37 12.04 -9.24
C ILE A 87 6.75 13.10 -8.34
N SER A 88 6.82 12.92 -7.02
CA SER A 88 6.28 13.87 -6.04
C SER A 88 6.98 15.23 -6.11
N GLY A 89 8.30 15.22 -6.35
CA GLY A 89 9.08 16.44 -6.58
C GLY A 89 8.61 17.18 -7.84
N CYS A 90 8.43 16.48 -8.96
CA CYS A 90 7.95 17.08 -10.21
C CYS A 90 6.56 17.73 -10.08
N GLU A 91 5.69 17.19 -9.22
CA GLU A 91 4.36 17.75 -8.95
C GLU A 91 4.42 19.04 -8.12
N SER A 92 5.45 19.19 -7.28
CA SER A 92 5.63 20.36 -6.41
C SER A 92 6.51 21.44 -7.03
N ASP A 93 7.71 21.09 -7.48
CA ASP A 93 8.68 21.97 -8.12
C ASP A 93 9.64 21.18 -9.03
N VAL A 94 9.49 21.41 -10.33
CA VAL A 94 10.28 20.78 -11.39
C VAL A 94 11.76 21.18 -11.28
N GLU A 95 12.08 22.43 -10.93
CA GLU A 95 13.46 22.93 -10.93
C GLU A 95 14.27 22.32 -9.79
N SER A 96 13.75 22.37 -8.56
CA SER A 96 14.37 21.69 -7.41
C SER A 96 14.54 20.19 -7.64
N THR A 97 13.57 19.56 -8.31
CA THR A 97 13.63 18.13 -8.62
C THR A 97 14.74 17.79 -9.61
N LEU A 98 14.97 18.63 -10.62
CA LEU A 98 16.10 18.45 -11.54
C LEU A 98 17.44 18.64 -10.85
N ILE A 99 17.56 19.61 -9.94
CA ILE A 99 18.77 19.82 -9.14
C ILE A 99 19.06 18.58 -8.29
N TRP A 100 18.05 18.08 -7.58
CA TRP A 100 18.17 16.85 -6.80
C TRP A 100 18.57 15.65 -7.68
N LEU A 101 17.89 15.46 -8.81
CA LEU A 101 18.14 14.33 -9.70
C LEU A 101 19.58 14.37 -10.24
N ARG A 102 20.11 15.55 -10.58
CA ARG A 102 21.50 15.71 -11.01
C ARG A 102 22.49 15.39 -9.90
N ASN A 103 22.18 15.72 -8.65
CA ASN A 103 23.02 15.38 -7.51
C ASN A 103 23.06 13.86 -7.26
N GLU A 104 21.96 13.13 -7.50
CA GLU A 104 21.91 11.67 -7.37
C GLU A 104 22.64 10.91 -8.50
N MET A 105 22.94 11.58 -9.62
CA MET A 105 23.65 10.98 -10.75
C MET A 105 25.18 10.96 -10.58
N VAL A 106 25.70 11.59 -9.52
CA VAL A 106 27.14 11.70 -9.19
C VAL A 106 27.59 10.46 -8.43
#